data_AF-A0A7L3GQ64-F1
#
_entry.id   AF-A0A7L3GQ64-F1
#
_cell.length_a   1.000
_cell.length_b   1.000
_cell.length_c   1.000
_cell.angle_alpha   90.00
_cell.angle_beta   90.00
_cell.angle_gamma   90.00
#
_symmetry.space_group_name_H-M   'P 1'
#
loop_
_entity.id
_entity.type
_entity.pdbx_description
1 polymer ?
#
loop_
_entity_poly.entity_id
_entity_poly.type
_entity_poly.pdbx_seq_one_letter_code
_entity_poly.pdbx_strand_id
1 'polypeptide(L)'
;LFIFRNMFPANLVEATFKQYRTKSIPIIKSNKASSESTTRRIIIYGVQDENGSNVQNFALDITPPPEVIYKSEPGTSDGMNVLGIVIFSATMGIMLGRMGNSGVPLVSFCQCLNESVMKIVAVAVWYFPFGIVFLIAGKILEMDDPSAIGKKLGFYAITVVCGLVVHGLFILPMMYFFITKKNPIVFIRGILQALLIALATSSRYNKLLCTTLVRCVQHALSLPTLPCSVVVRPHICGFLTCCFLPTASPLILSPLTVLKKHSATLPITFKCLLENNHVDRRVARFVLPVGATINMDGTALYEAVAAIFIAQVNNYELDFGQIITI
;
A
#
# COMPACT_ATOMS: atom_id res chain seq x y z
N LEU A 1 -0.11 -2.36 -21.66
CA LEU A 1 -1.44 -2.15 -22.29
C LEU A 1 -2.61 -2.36 -21.31
N PHE A 2 -2.63 -3.45 -20.54
CA PHE A 2 -3.66 -3.73 -19.52
C PHE A 2 -3.86 -2.58 -18.51
N ILE A 3 -2.77 -2.12 -17.86
CA ILE A 3 -2.84 -1.00 -16.89
C ILE A 3 -3.46 0.23 -17.55
N PHE A 4 -2.97 0.61 -18.72
CA PHE A 4 -3.46 1.77 -19.45
C PHE A 4 -4.96 1.69 -19.77
N ARG A 5 -5.48 0.50 -20.14
CA ARG A 5 -6.91 0.30 -20.35
C ARG A 5 -7.72 0.41 -19.05
N ASN A 6 -7.15 0.02 -17.91
CA ASN A 6 -7.79 0.22 -16.61
C ASN A 6 -7.71 1.67 -16.12
N MET A 7 -6.71 2.46 -16.53
CA MET A 7 -6.63 3.90 -16.23
C MET A 7 -7.76 4.71 -16.89
N PHE A 8 -8.24 4.27 -18.05
CA PHE A 8 -9.31 4.93 -18.81
C PHE A 8 -10.49 3.96 -19.03
N PRO A 9 -11.35 3.75 -18.01
CA PRO A 9 -12.46 2.83 -18.12
C PRO A 9 -13.47 3.32 -19.17
N ALA A 10 -13.97 2.40 -20.00
CA ALA A 10 -14.99 2.71 -21.00
C ALA A 10 -16.35 3.11 -20.38
N ASN A 11 -16.62 2.61 -19.16
CA ASN A 11 -17.82 2.93 -18.41
C ASN A 11 -17.47 3.05 -16.91
N LEU A 12 -17.76 4.21 -16.31
CA LEU A 12 -17.45 4.48 -14.90
C LEU A 12 -18.33 3.66 -13.94
N VAL A 13 -19.59 3.42 -14.30
CA VAL A 13 -20.50 2.61 -13.49
C VAL A 13 -19.98 1.17 -13.46
N GLU A 14 -19.62 0.62 -14.62
CA GLU A 14 -19.02 -0.71 -14.70
C GLU A 14 -17.70 -0.80 -13.93
N ALA A 15 -16.88 0.24 -13.96
CA ALA A 15 -15.62 0.31 -13.22
C ALA A 15 -15.80 0.18 -11.69
N THR A 16 -16.98 0.47 -11.14
CA THR A 16 -17.24 0.31 -9.70
C THR A 16 -17.32 -1.15 -9.24
N PHE A 17 -17.55 -2.11 -10.15
CA PHE A 17 -17.66 -3.53 -9.81
C PHE A 17 -16.90 -4.47 -10.76
N LYS A 18 -16.35 -3.99 -11.88
CA LYS A 18 -15.54 -4.78 -12.83
C LYS A 18 -14.23 -4.08 -13.19
N GLN A 19 -13.23 -4.90 -13.49
CA GLN A 19 -11.94 -4.48 -14.03
C GLN A 19 -11.66 -5.16 -15.38
N TYR A 20 -10.98 -4.46 -16.29
CA TYR A 20 -10.59 -5.01 -17.59
C TYR A 20 -9.50 -6.04 -17.39
N ARG A 21 -9.60 -7.22 -18.03
CA ARG A 21 -8.60 -8.29 -18.00
C ARG A 21 -8.46 -8.97 -19.35
N THR A 22 -7.24 -9.01 -19.88
CA THR A 22 -6.95 -9.73 -21.10
C THR A 22 -6.85 -11.22 -20.78
N LYS A 23 -7.68 -12.04 -21.42
CA LYS A 23 -7.59 -13.50 -21.34
C LYS A 23 -6.86 -14.01 -22.58
N SER A 24 -5.81 -14.80 -22.38
CA SER A 24 -5.13 -15.48 -23.48
C SER A 24 -5.89 -16.78 -23.76
N ILE A 25 -6.53 -16.87 -24.92
CA ILE A 25 -7.26 -18.06 -25.33
C ILE A 25 -6.40 -18.79 -26.38
N PRO A 26 -6.05 -20.07 -26.16
CA PRO A 26 -5.34 -20.86 -27.16
C PRO A 26 -6.27 -21.14 -28.33
N ILE A 27 -5.95 -20.62 -29.52
CA ILE A 27 -6.64 -20.98 -30.75
C ILE A 27 -5.82 -22.10 -31.40
N ILE A 28 -6.38 -23.31 -31.36
CA ILE A 28 -5.83 -24.47 -32.05
C ILE A 28 -6.05 -24.25 -33.55
N LYS A 29 -4.98 -24.03 -34.32
CA LYS A 29 -5.08 -24.06 -35.78
C LYS A 29 -5.28 -25.52 -36.19
N SER A 30 -6.50 -25.88 -36.56
CA SER A 30 -6.72 -27.10 -37.34
C SER A 30 -6.14 -26.86 -38.73
N ASN A 31 -5.05 -27.54 -39.07
CA ASN A 31 -4.57 -27.60 -40.45
C ASN A 31 -5.70 -28.21 -41.28
N LYS A 32 -6.46 -27.36 -41.99
CA LYS A 32 -7.21 -27.83 -43.15
C LYS A 32 -6.18 -28.49 -44.06
N ALA A 33 -6.36 -29.78 -44.31
CA ALA A 33 -5.55 -30.55 -45.23
C ALA A 33 -5.47 -29.81 -46.59
N SER A 34 -4.37 -29.10 -46.80
CA SER A 34 -3.83 -28.91 -48.13
C SER A 34 -3.09 -30.19 -48.47
N SER A 35 -3.69 -30.99 -49.34
CA SER A 35 -3.04 -32.07 -50.05
C SER A 35 -1.68 -31.60 -50.55
N GLU A 36 -0.59 -32.08 -49.95
CA GLU A 36 0.67 -32.34 -50.66
C GLU A 36 1.63 -33.14 -49.78
N SER A 37 2.17 -34.17 -50.40
CA SER A 37 3.03 -35.20 -49.84
C SER A 37 4.34 -34.63 -49.31
N THR A 38 4.61 -34.70 -48.00
CA THR A 38 5.99 -34.77 -47.48
C THR A 38 5.98 -35.35 -46.06
N THR A 39 6.41 -36.60 -45.94
CA THR A 39 6.95 -37.26 -44.73
C THR A 39 5.98 -37.63 -43.58
N ARG A 40 5.05 -38.57 -43.82
CA ARG A 40 4.53 -39.43 -42.73
C ARG A 40 5.61 -40.42 -42.32
N ARG A 41 6.28 -40.23 -41.17
CA ARG A 41 7.22 -41.23 -40.61
C ARG A 41 6.42 -42.33 -39.93
N ILE A 42 6.20 -43.42 -40.66
CA ILE A 42 5.62 -44.65 -40.12
C ILE A 42 6.73 -45.40 -39.37
N ILE A 43 6.61 -45.54 -38.05
CA ILE A 43 7.51 -46.40 -37.26
C ILE A 43 6.82 -47.75 -37.11
N ILE A 44 7.42 -48.79 -37.70
CA ILE A 44 6.92 -50.16 -37.63
C ILE A 44 7.67 -50.87 -36.50
N TYR A 45 6.95 -51.25 -35.44
CA TYR A 45 7.48 -52.18 -34.44
C TYR A 45 6.99 -53.58 -34.79
N GLY A 46 7.92 -54.49 -35.09
CA GLY A 46 7.62 -55.91 -35.23
C GLY A 46 7.69 -56.57 -33.86
N VAL A 47 6.54 -57.00 -33.33
CA VAL A 47 6.50 -57.88 -32.16
C VAL A 47 6.51 -59.32 -32.68
N GLN A 48 7.51 -60.08 -32.27
CA GLN A 48 7.70 -61.47 -32.66
C GLN A 48 7.32 -62.36 -31.49
N ASP A 49 6.23 -63.13 -31.63
CA ASP A 49 5.83 -64.11 -30.61
C ASP A 49 6.82 -65.28 -30.58
N GLU A 50 7.08 -65.84 -29.39
CA GLU A 50 8.16 -66.80 -29.11
C GLU A 50 8.08 -68.14 -29.88
N ASN A 51 7.00 -68.41 -30.61
CA ASN A 51 6.92 -69.50 -31.58
C ASN A 51 6.81 -68.91 -33.00
N GLY A 52 7.96 -68.70 -33.63
CA GLY A 52 8.10 -67.97 -34.87
C GLY A 52 7.31 -68.54 -36.05
N SER A 53 6.26 -67.81 -36.46
CA SER A 53 5.85 -67.69 -37.88
C SER A 53 4.92 -66.51 -38.18
N ASN A 54 4.57 -65.63 -37.23
CA ASN A 54 3.65 -64.51 -37.50
C ASN A 54 4.21 -63.20 -36.92
N VAL A 55 4.61 -62.28 -37.80
CA VAL A 55 5.08 -60.93 -37.44
C VAL A 55 3.91 -59.97 -37.64
N GLN A 56 3.34 -59.45 -36.55
CA GLN A 56 2.33 -58.40 -36.64
C GLN A 56 3.02 -57.03 -36.74
N ASN A 57 2.91 -56.39 -37.90
CA ASN A 57 3.43 -55.05 -38.13
C ASN A 57 2.39 -54.03 -37.67
N PHE A 58 2.66 -53.36 -36.54
CA PHE A 58 1.85 -52.22 -36.10
C PHE A 58 2.47 -50.92 -36.62
N ALA A 59 1.69 -50.18 -37.42
CA ALA A 59 2.03 -48.86 -37.91
C ALA A 59 1.44 -47.81 -36.97
N LEU A 60 2.28 -47.11 -36.21
CA LEU A 60 1.85 -46.00 -35.35
C LEU A 60 1.96 -44.69 -36.15
N ASP A 61 0.83 -44.10 -36.53
CA ASP A 61 0.79 -42.79 -37.20
C ASP A 61 0.86 -41.70 -36.12
N ILE A 62 2.02 -41.03 -35.99
CA ILE A 62 2.22 -39.98 -34.99
C ILE A 62 1.60 -38.69 -35.53
N THR A 63 0.41 -38.35 -35.05
CA THR A 63 -0.20 -37.02 -35.30
C THR A 63 0.74 -35.94 -34.77
N PRO A 64 1.24 -35.00 -35.60
CA PRO A 64 2.07 -33.90 -35.10
C PRO A 64 1.26 -33.05 -34.12
N PRO A 65 1.87 -32.56 -33.02
CA PRO A 65 1.18 -31.73 -32.05
C PRO A 65 0.64 -30.46 -32.75
N PRO A 66 -0.62 -30.07 -32.50
CA PRO A 66 -1.23 -28.95 -33.20
C PRO A 66 -0.53 -27.64 -32.83
N GLU A 67 -0.30 -26.77 -33.83
CA GLU A 67 0.25 -25.44 -33.62
C GLU A 67 -0.78 -24.57 -32.87
N VAL A 68 -0.49 -24.27 -31.60
CA VAL A 68 -1.34 -23.45 -30.75
C VAL A 68 -0.92 -22.00 -30.88
N ILE A 69 -1.79 -21.15 -31.45
CA ILE A 69 -1.58 -19.71 -31.46
C ILE A 69 -2.41 -19.08 -30.35
N TYR A 70 -1.72 -18.43 -29.41
CA TYR A 70 -2.37 -17.69 -28.34
C TYR A 70 -2.90 -16.37 -28.86
N LYS A 71 -4.21 -16.15 -28.75
CA LYS A 71 -4.84 -14.85 -29.05
C LYS A 71 -5.31 -14.21 -27.74
N SER A 72 -4.94 -12.94 -27.56
CA SER A 72 -5.42 -12.12 -26.45
C SER A 72 -6.83 -11.59 -26.75
N GLU A 73 -7.82 -12.01 -25.97
CA GLU A 73 -9.19 -11.47 -26.05
C GLU A 73 -9.50 -10.49 -24.91
N PRO A 74 -10.32 -9.45 -25.18
CA PRO A 74 -10.81 -8.56 -24.15
C PRO A 74 -11.79 -9.31 -23.24
N GLY A 75 -11.46 -9.38 -21.95
CA GLY A 75 -12.36 -9.88 -20.91
C GLY A 75 -12.54 -8.85 -19.80
N THR A 76 -13.51 -9.10 -18.93
CA THR A 76 -13.65 -8.44 -17.64
C THR A 76 -13.51 -9.47 -16.53
N SER A 77 -13.07 -9.02 -15.36
CA SER A 77 -13.11 -9.81 -14.13
C SER A 77 -13.82 -9.03 -13.05
N ASP A 78 -14.49 -9.75 -12.17
CA ASP A 78 -15.19 -9.15 -11.02
C ASP A 78 -14.17 -8.53 -10.07
N GLY A 79 -14.48 -7.32 -9.60
CA GLY A 79 -13.61 -6.50 -8.78
C GLY A 79 -13.61 -5.04 -9.24
N MET A 80 -13.62 -4.12 -8.28
CA MET A 80 -13.64 -2.69 -8.56
C MET A 80 -12.32 -2.23 -9.20
N ASN A 81 -12.42 -1.50 -10.33
CA ASN A 81 -11.28 -0.83 -10.94
C ASN A 81 -10.98 0.50 -10.22
N VAL A 82 -10.27 0.41 -9.10
CA VAL A 82 -9.89 1.57 -8.28
C VAL A 82 -9.02 2.56 -9.05
N LEU A 83 -8.07 2.07 -9.86
CA LEU A 83 -7.14 2.91 -10.63
C LEU A 83 -7.89 3.85 -11.58
N GLY A 84 -8.85 3.31 -12.34
CA GLY A 84 -9.66 4.10 -13.28
C GLY A 84 -10.54 5.14 -12.58
N ILE A 85 -11.16 4.76 -11.45
CA ILE A 85 -12.00 5.68 -10.66
C ILE A 85 -11.15 6.84 -10.11
N VAL A 86 -9.97 6.56 -9.56
CA VAL A 86 -9.07 7.58 -9.01
C VAL A 86 -8.63 8.57 -10.09
N ILE A 87 -8.21 8.10 -11.26
CA ILE A 87 -7.76 8.96 -12.36
C ILE A 87 -8.91 9.81 -12.91
N PHE A 88 -10.09 9.21 -13.07
CA PHE A 88 -11.29 9.95 -13.50
C PHE A 88 -11.66 11.03 -12.48
N SER A 89 -11.73 10.69 -11.19
CA SER A 89 -12.06 11.65 -10.11
C SER A 89 -11.03 12.76 -10.00
N ALA A 90 -9.73 12.47 -10.14
CA ALA A 90 -8.67 13.47 -10.14
C ALA A 90 -8.82 14.44 -11.33
N THR A 91 -9.05 13.91 -12.53
CA THR A 91 -9.24 14.72 -13.74
C THR A 91 -10.48 15.61 -13.62
N MET A 92 -11.60 15.06 -13.15
CA MET A 92 -12.84 15.81 -12.91
C MET A 92 -12.63 16.90 -11.85
N GLY A 93 -11.94 16.59 -10.75
CA GLY A 93 -11.63 17.56 -9.70
C GLY A 93 -10.78 18.74 -10.21
N ILE A 94 -9.77 18.47 -11.05
CA ILE A 94 -8.95 19.52 -11.68
C ILE A 94 -9.80 20.37 -12.64
N MET A 95 -10.65 19.74 -13.45
CA MET A 95 -11.52 20.46 -14.39
C MET A 95 -12.51 21.37 -13.65
N LEU A 96 -13.17 20.88 -12.59
CA LEU A 96 -14.08 21.70 -11.77
C LEU A 96 -13.36 22.86 -11.06
N GLY A 97 -12.13 22.64 -10.61
CA GLY A 97 -11.29 23.71 -10.05
C GLY A 97 -10.94 24.81 -11.06
N ARG A 98 -10.86 24.47 -12.36
CA ARG A 98 -10.59 25.43 -13.44
C ARG A 98 -11.82 26.17 -13.93
N MET A 99 -13.03 25.68 -13.64
CA MET A 99 -14.30 26.30 -14.05
C MET A 99 -14.68 27.55 -13.22
N GLY A 100 -13.89 27.91 -12.20
CA GLY A 100 -14.15 29.09 -11.36
C GLY A 100 -15.54 29.02 -10.70
N ASN A 101 -16.30 30.11 -10.80
CA ASN A 101 -17.60 30.23 -10.13
C ASN A 101 -18.64 29.21 -10.60
N SER A 102 -18.57 28.75 -11.85
CA SER A 102 -19.49 27.74 -12.38
C SER A 102 -19.25 26.35 -11.80
N GLY A 103 -18.03 26.05 -11.32
CA GLY A 103 -17.68 24.76 -10.71
C GLY A 103 -18.01 24.67 -9.21
N VAL A 104 -18.18 25.81 -8.53
CA VAL A 104 -18.39 25.90 -7.07
C VAL A 104 -19.56 25.04 -6.58
N PRO A 105 -20.75 25.03 -7.22
CA PRO A 105 -21.87 24.22 -6.72
C PRO A 105 -21.55 22.72 -6.65
N LEU A 106 -20.84 22.20 -7.66
CA LEU A 106 -20.49 20.78 -7.71
C LEU A 106 -19.35 20.44 -6.74
N VAL A 107 -18.36 21.33 -6.58
CA VAL A 107 -17.30 21.15 -5.57
C VAL A 107 -17.87 21.15 -4.16
N SER A 108 -18.77 22.08 -3.84
CA SER A 108 -19.45 22.15 -2.53
C SER A 108 -20.26 20.88 -2.25
N PHE A 109 -20.98 20.37 -3.26
CA PHE A 109 -21.69 19.10 -3.15
C PHE A 109 -20.73 17.93 -2.84
N CYS A 110 -19.63 17.80 -3.58
CA CYS A 110 -18.62 16.77 -3.33
C CYS A 110 -17.99 16.90 -1.93
N GLN A 111 -17.77 18.11 -1.44
CA GLN A 111 -17.27 18.35 -0.08
C GLN A 111 -18.27 17.89 0.99
N CYS A 112 -19.56 18.21 0.84
CA CYS A 112 -20.61 17.75 1.75
C CYS A 112 -20.74 16.22 1.76
N LEU A 113 -20.63 15.58 0.59
CA LEU A 113 -20.59 14.12 0.50
C LEU A 113 -19.38 13.54 1.23
N ASN A 114 -18.18 14.08 1.01
CA ASN A 114 -16.97 13.62 1.68
C ASN A 114 -17.07 13.78 3.21
N GLU A 115 -17.58 14.90 3.70
CA GLU A 115 -17.79 15.09 5.15
C GLU A 115 -18.78 14.05 5.73
N SER A 116 -19.85 13.76 4.99
CA SER A 116 -20.83 12.73 5.38
C SER A 116 -20.19 11.34 5.42
N VAL A 117 -19.41 10.98 4.39
CA VAL A 117 -18.66 9.72 4.34
C VAL A 117 -17.68 9.61 5.51
N MET A 118 -16.97 10.69 5.85
CA MET A 118 -16.04 10.68 6.99
C MET A 118 -16.75 10.43 8.33
N LYS A 119 -18.01 10.88 8.49
CA LYS A 119 -18.83 10.56 9.68
C LYS A 119 -19.21 9.08 9.71
N ILE A 120 -19.58 8.50 8.57
CA ILE A 120 -19.88 7.05 8.47
C ILE A 120 -18.62 6.23 8.79
N VAL A 121 -17.47 6.60 8.22
CA VAL A 121 -16.18 5.96 8.51
C VAL A 121 -15.83 6.06 10.00
N ALA A 122 -16.10 7.19 10.66
CA ALA A 122 -15.85 7.35 12.09
C ALA A 122 -16.68 6.36 12.94
N VAL A 123 -17.95 6.14 12.58
CA VAL A 123 -18.80 5.13 13.22
C VAL A 123 -18.22 3.73 12.98
N ALA A 124 -17.85 3.39 11.75
CA ALA A 124 -17.24 2.10 11.43
C ALA A 124 -15.94 1.83 12.22
N VAL A 125 -15.09 2.84 12.39
CA VAL A 125 -13.86 2.74 13.19
C VAL A 125 -14.15 2.50 14.67
N TRP A 126 -15.29 2.97 15.17
CA TRP A 126 -15.72 2.67 16.54
C TRP A 126 -16.09 1.20 16.72
N TYR A 127 -16.65 0.55 15.69
CA TYR A 127 -16.93 -0.89 15.68
C TYR A 127 -15.72 -1.77 15.34
N PHE A 128 -14.72 -1.21 14.67
CA PHE A 128 -13.49 -1.90 14.26
C PHE A 128 -12.78 -2.73 15.36
N PRO A 129 -12.58 -2.26 16.62
CA PRO A 129 -11.94 -3.07 17.66
C PRO A 129 -12.69 -4.38 17.94
N PHE A 130 -14.02 -4.38 17.87
CA PHE A 130 -14.81 -5.60 18.01
C PHE A 130 -14.56 -6.54 16.83
N GLY A 131 -14.61 -6.03 15.60
CA GLY A 131 -14.35 -6.82 14.39
C GLY A 131 -12.95 -7.46 14.35
N ILE A 132 -11.91 -6.71 14.75
CA ILE A 132 -10.53 -7.23 14.81
C ILE A 132 -10.42 -8.44 15.73
N VAL A 133 -11.06 -8.41 16.91
CA VAL A 133 -10.95 -9.53 17.88
C VAL A 133 -11.47 -10.83 17.26
N PHE A 134 -12.61 -10.79 16.59
CA PHE A 134 -13.15 -11.96 15.90
C PHE A 134 -12.29 -12.41 14.71
N LEU A 135 -11.75 -11.46 13.93
CA LEU A 135 -10.87 -11.80 12.80
C LEU A 135 -9.55 -12.44 13.26
N ILE A 136 -8.94 -11.93 14.33
CA ILE A 136 -7.72 -12.52 14.91
C ILE A 136 -8.02 -13.90 15.47
N ALA A 137 -9.11 -14.06 16.23
CA ALA A 137 -9.51 -15.36 16.77
C ALA A 137 -9.76 -16.38 15.66
N GLY A 138 -10.51 -16.01 14.62
CA GLY A 138 -10.78 -16.87 13.46
C GLY A 138 -9.50 -17.25 12.71
N LYS A 139 -8.57 -16.30 12.51
CA LYS A 139 -7.30 -16.60 11.85
C LYS A 139 -6.37 -17.48 12.67
N ILE A 140 -6.36 -17.37 14.00
CA ILE A 140 -5.58 -18.29 14.84
C ILE A 140 -6.14 -19.72 14.76
N LEU A 141 -7.47 -19.89 14.66
CA LEU A 141 -8.10 -21.21 14.55
C LEU A 141 -7.86 -21.89 13.19
N GLU A 142 -7.70 -21.11 12.13
CA GLU A 142 -7.43 -21.62 10.78
C GLU A 142 -5.95 -22.04 10.59
N MET A 143 -5.08 -21.70 11.54
CA MET A 143 -3.64 -21.85 11.42
C MET A 143 -3.11 -22.98 12.31
N ASP A 144 -2.55 -24.03 11.69
CA ASP A 144 -1.98 -25.17 12.41
C ASP A 144 -0.77 -24.79 13.29
N ASP A 145 0.04 -23.80 12.85
CA ASP A 145 1.28 -23.37 13.52
C ASP A 145 1.32 -21.84 13.81
N PRO A 146 0.79 -21.36 14.95
CA PRO A 146 0.76 -19.93 15.28
C PRO A 146 2.17 -19.30 15.41
N SER A 147 3.18 -20.10 15.76
CA SER A 147 4.57 -19.62 15.90
C SER A 147 5.18 -19.21 14.55
N ALA A 148 4.87 -19.93 13.46
CA ALA A 148 5.42 -19.66 12.14
C ALA A 148 4.89 -18.32 11.56
N ILE A 149 3.60 -18.04 11.75
CA ILE A 149 3.00 -16.76 11.35
C ILE A 149 3.52 -15.61 12.22
N GLY A 150 3.68 -15.82 13.52
CA GLY A 150 4.31 -14.84 14.41
C GLY A 150 5.70 -14.42 13.94
N LYS A 151 6.52 -15.38 13.47
CA LYS A 151 7.83 -15.08 12.87
C LYS A 151 7.72 -14.25 11.58
N LYS A 152 6.84 -14.64 10.65
CA LYS A 152 6.61 -13.88 9.41
C LYS A 152 6.16 -12.45 9.69
N LEU A 153 5.24 -12.27 10.65
CA LEU A 153 4.76 -10.95 11.08
C LEU A 153 5.86 -10.13 11.77
N GLY A 154 6.73 -10.78 12.55
CA GLY A 154 7.91 -10.16 13.15
C GLY A 154 8.88 -9.62 12.10
N PHE A 155 9.19 -10.41 11.06
CA PHE A 155 10.01 -9.94 9.94
C PHE A 155 9.37 -8.76 9.21
N TYR A 156 8.05 -8.78 9.00
CA TYR A 156 7.32 -7.64 8.44
C TYR A 156 7.47 -6.37 9.30
N ALA A 157 7.34 -6.48 10.62
CA ALA A 157 7.52 -5.33 11.50
C ALA A 157 8.95 -4.76 11.40
N ILE A 158 9.96 -5.64 11.32
CA ILE A 158 11.36 -5.24 11.16
C ILE A 158 11.59 -4.55 9.81
N THR A 159 11.05 -5.08 8.71
CA THR A 159 11.24 -4.47 7.37
C THR A 159 10.59 -3.10 7.27
N VAL A 160 9.39 -2.90 7.83
CA VAL A 160 8.73 -1.60 7.88
C VAL A 160 9.54 -0.59 8.71
N VAL A 161 9.97 -0.97 9.92
CA VAL A 161 10.76 -0.09 10.79
C VAL A 161 12.09 0.26 10.13
N CYS A 162 12.78 -0.73 9.55
CA CYS A 162 14.03 -0.52 8.81
C CYS A 162 13.81 0.41 7.61
N GLY A 163 12.76 0.20 6.82
CA GLY A 163 12.40 1.04 5.68
C GLY A 163 12.15 2.49 6.08
N LEU A 164 11.40 2.73 7.17
CA LEU A 164 11.15 4.07 7.71
C LEU A 164 12.43 4.72 8.24
N VAL A 165 13.31 3.97 8.89
CA VAL A 165 14.61 4.46 9.38
C VAL A 165 15.51 4.84 8.20
N VAL A 166 15.62 3.99 7.19
CA VAL A 166 16.41 4.26 5.98
C VAL A 166 15.85 5.47 5.23
N HIS A 167 14.54 5.52 5.02
CA HIS A 167 13.89 6.63 4.34
C HIS A 167 14.04 7.95 5.11
N GLY A 168 13.75 7.93 6.42
CA GLY A 168 13.78 9.12 7.27
C GLY A 168 15.18 9.65 7.59
N LEU A 169 16.17 8.78 7.82
CA LEU A 169 17.52 9.19 8.23
C LEU A 169 18.54 9.24 7.10
N PHE A 170 18.32 8.54 5.99
CA PHE A 170 19.28 8.50 4.88
C PHE A 170 18.73 9.16 3.62
N ILE A 171 17.55 8.74 3.14
CA ILE A 171 17.01 9.24 1.86
C ILE A 171 16.65 10.72 1.96
N LEU A 172 15.85 11.14 2.95
CA LEU A 172 15.46 12.54 3.09
C LEU A 172 16.67 13.47 3.34
N PRO A 173 17.64 13.14 4.23
CA PRO A 173 18.83 13.98 4.42
C PRO A 173 19.75 14.03 3.21
N MET A 174 19.90 12.91 2.49
CA MET A 174 20.66 12.85 1.24
C MET A 174 20.02 13.76 0.18
N MET A 175 18.70 13.66 0.00
CA MET A 175 17.96 14.53 -0.92
C MET A 175 18.09 16.00 -0.55
N TYR A 176 17.97 16.34 0.75
CA TYR A 176 18.18 17.71 1.23
C TYR A 176 19.59 18.21 0.92
N PHE A 177 20.61 17.40 1.15
CA PHE A 177 22.00 17.76 0.88
C PHE A 177 22.24 17.99 -0.61
N PHE A 178 21.69 17.15 -1.49
CA PHE A 178 21.86 17.32 -2.93
C PHE A 178 21.21 18.61 -3.46
N ILE A 179 20.02 18.97 -2.96
CA ILE A 179 19.28 20.16 -3.39
C ILE A 179 19.85 21.44 -2.77
N THR A 180 20.08 21.46 -1.46
CA THR A 180 20.45 22.68 -0.73
C THR A 180 21.94 22.88 -0.57
N LYS A 181 22.76 21.84 -0.82
CA LYS A 181 24.22 21.80 -0.57
C LYS A 181 24.61 22.20 0.86
N LYS A 182 23.68 22.08 1.82
CA LYS A 182 23.89 22.37 3.24
C LYS A 182 23.81 21.08 4.06
N ASN A 183 24.47 21.08 5.21
CA ASN A 183 24.48 19.93 6.12
C ASN A 183 23.06 19.66 6.67
N PRO A 184 22.42 18.52 6.32
CA PRO A 184 21.04 18.22 6.74
C PRO A 184 20.90 17.97 8.24
N ILE A 185 21.98 17.56 8.90
CA ILE A 185 21.99 17.26 10.34
C ILE A 185 21.67 18.51 11.16
N VAL A 186 22.19 19.68 10.76
CA VAL A 186 21.91 20.95 11.45
C VAL A 186 20.43 21.29 11.35
N PHE A 187 19.84 21.08 10.18
CA PHE A 187 18.41 21.28 9.94
C PHE A 187 17.55 20.34 10.79
N ILE A 188 17.89 19.05 10.84
CA ILE A 188 17.17 18.04 11.65
C ILE A 188 17.23 18.39 13.14
N ARG A 189 18.39 18.83 13.64
CA ARG A 189 18.53 19.26 15.05
C ARG A 189 17.58 20.40 15.40
N GLY A 190 17.39 21.36 14.50
CA GLY A 190 16.46 22.48 14.71
C GLY A 190 14.99 22.09 14.76
N ILE A 191 14.57 21.04 14.03
CA ILE A 191 13.17 20.53 14.05
C ILE A 191 12.95 19.33 14.96
N LEU A 192 14.01 18.83 15.61
CA LEU A 192 13.94 17.60 16.40
C LEU A 192 12.87 17.66 17.50
N GLN A 193 12.70 18.82 18.14
CA GLN A 193 11.66 19.02 19.15
C GLN A 193 10.26 18.72 18.59
N ALA A 194 9.96 19.16 17.37
CA ALA A 194 8.68 18.88 16.71
C ALA A 194 8.55 17.38 16.38
N LEU A 195 9.63 16.74 15.92
CA LEU A 195 9.66 15.31 15.60
C LEU A 195 9.39 14.43 16.84
N LEU A 196 10.02 14.75 17.97
CA LEU A 196 9.81 14.02 19.23
C LEU A 196 8.38 14.19 19.75
N ILE A 197 7.78 15.38 19.60
CA ILE A 197 6.39 15.62 19.98
C ILE A 197 5.43 14.89 19.05
N ALA A 198 5.71 14.83 17.74
CA ALA A 198 4.95 14.03 16.80
C ALA A 198 4.98 12.53 17.15
N LEU A 199 6.15 12.02 17.52
CA LEU A 199 6.31 10.65 18.02
C LEU A 199 5.51 10.43 19.32
N ALA A 200 5.60 11.37 20.27
CA ALA A 200 4.87 11.29 21.54
C ALA A 200 3.34 11.33 21.35
N THR A 201 2.86 12.18 20.45
CA THR A 201 1.43 12.32 20.12
C THR A 201 0.89 11.08 19.40
N SER A 202 1.76 10.32 18.73
CA SER A 202 1.40 9.08 18.05
C SER A 202 1.07 7.93 19.01
N SER A 203 1.55 7.99 20.26
CA SER A 203 1.36 6.96 21.28
C SER A 203 0.34 7.42 22.33
N ARG A 204 -0.93 7.06 22.15
CA ARG A 204 -1.96 7.34 23.17
C ARG A 204 -1.90 6.45 24.43
N TYR A 205 -0.97 5.49 24.53
CA TYR A 205 -1.00 4.49 25.61
C TYR A 205 0.33 4.14 26.29
N ASN A 206 1.46 4.79 25.97
CA ASN A 206 2.66 4.56 26.81
C ASN A 206 3.62 5.76 26.87
N LYS A 207 3.42 6.62 27.87
CA LYS A 207 4.35 7.71 28.23
C LYS A 207 5.76 7.18 28.58
N LEU A 208 5.88 5.94 29.05
CA LEU A 208 7.13 5.35 29.55
C LEU A 208 8.07 4.88 28.42
N LEU A 209 7.54 4.23 27.38
CA LEU A 209 8.35 3.81 26.22
C LEU A 209 8.83 5.03 25.41
N CYS A 210 7.97 6.05 25.28
CA CYS A 210 8.30 7.26 24.55
C CYS A 210 9.39 8.08 25.26
N THR A 211 9.38 8.17 26.60
CA THR A 211 10.42 8.90 27.33
C THR A 211 11.78 8.20 27.29
N THR A 212 11.81 6.86 27.28
CA THR A 212 13.05 6.07 27.15
C THR A 212 13.63 6.16 25.74
N LEU A 213 12.81 6.04 24.69
CA LEU A 213 13.26 6.22 23.30
C LEU A 213 13.73 7.65 23.03
N VAL A 214 12.99 8.65 23.50
CA VAL A 214 13.36 10.07 23.37
C VAL A 214 14.70 10.31 24.06
N ARG A 215 14.89 9.85 25.31
CA ARG A 215 16.18 9.97 26.00
C ARG A 215 17.29 9.24 25.26
N CYS A 216 17.05 8.03 24.76
CA CYS A 216 18.05 7.25 24.03
C CYS A 216 18.50 7.94 22.74
N VAL A 217 17.56 8.49 21.97
CA VAL A 217 17.84 9.29 20.76
C VAL A 217 18.54 10.60 21.11
N GLN A 218 18.12 11.29 22.19
CA GLN A 218 18.77 12.50 22.70
C GLN A 218 20.24 12.23 23.09
N HIS A 219 20.50 11.07 23.70
CA HIS A 219 21.81 10.62 24.16
C HIS A 219 22.70 10.18 22.98
N ALA A 220 22.15 9.46 22.02
CA ALA A 220 22.85 9.02 20.82
C ALA A 220 23.26 10.17 19.88
N LEU A 221 22.54 11.30 19.91
CA LEU A 221 22.79 12.46 19.05
C LEU A 221 23.39 13.68 19.78
N SER A 222 23.75 13.54 21.06
CA SER A 222 24.38 14.55 21.92
C SER A 222 23.60 15.88 21.98
N LEU A 223 22.29 15.83 22.24
CA LEU A 223 21.41 17.00 22.22
C LEU A 223 21.05 17.51 23.63
N PRO A 224 20.76 18.81 23.80
CA PRO A 224 20.33 19.39 25.08
C PRO A 224 18.99 18.82 25.56
N THR A 225 18.84 18.56 26.85
CA THR A 225 17.64 17.97 27.47
C THR A 225 16.43 18.91 27.44
N LEU A 226 15.30 18.47 26.87
CA LEU A 226 14.05 19.23 26.86
C LEU A 226 13.33 19.15 28.24
N PRO A 227 12.74 20.24 28.75
CA PRO A 227 11.94 20.21 29.97
C PRO A 227 10.61 19.46 29.75
N CYS A 228 10.29 18.52 30.64
CA CYS A 228 9.11 17.65 30.57
C CYS A 228 7.74 18.38 30.65
N SER A 229 7.71 19.67 30.97
CA SER A 229 6.47 20.43 31.22
C SER A 229 5.63 20.77 29.98
N VAL A 230 6.11 20.45 28.77
CA VAL A 230 5.40 20.70 27.48
C VAL A 230 4.52 19.51 27.06
N VAL A 231 4.55 18.40 27.79
CA VAL A 231 3.74 17.20 27.51
C VAL A 231 2.33 17.36 28.07
N VAL A 232 1.51 18.14 27.36
CA VAL A 232 0.02 18.15 27.35
C VAL A 232 -0.66 18.14 28.74
N ARG A 233 -1.23 19.29 29.14
CA ARG A 233 -2.21 19.38 30.24
C ARG A 233 -3.41 18.44 29.94
N PRO A 234 -3.72 17.48 30.82
CA PRO A 234 -4.85 16.58 30.64
C PRO A 234 -6.05 17.19 31.35
N HIS A 235 -6.97 17.82 30.63
CA HIS A 235 -8.33 17.95 31.13
C HIS A 235 -9.27 17.56 30.00
N ILE A 236 -10.14 16.57 30.28
CA ILE A 236 -11.40 16.19 29.58
C ILE A 236 -11.45 14.78 28.96
N CYS A 237 -10.36 14.04 28.70
CA CYS A 237 -10.44 12.72 28.03
C CYS A 237 -10.03 11.51 28.89
N GLY A 238 -10.26 11.56 30.22
CA GLY A 238 -9.67 10.60 31.18
C GLY A 238 -10.56 9.46 31.68
N PHE A 239 -11.86 9.43 31.39
CA PHE A 239 -12.77 8.57 32.16
C PHE A 239 -13.39 7.36 31.41
N LEU A 240 -13.44 7.35 30.08
CA LEU A 240 -14.14 6.25 29.37
C LEU A 240 -13.23 5.16 28.76
N THR A 241 -11.91 5.37 28.71
CA THR A 241 -11.01 4.48 27.95
C THR A 241 -10.11 3.58 28.82
N CYS A 242 -10.11 3.76 30.14
CA CYS A 242 -9.23 3.01 31.04
C CYS A 242 -9.78 1.64 31.49
N CYS A 243 -11.05 1.31 31.23
CA CYS A 243 -11.66 0.09 31.77
C CYS A 243 -11.66 -1.14 30.84
N PHE A 244 -11.33 -1.00 29.55
CA PHE A 244 -11.37 -2.14 28.63
C PHE A 244 -10.17 -2.12 27.68
N LEU A 245 -9.41 -3.22 27.68
CA LEU A 245 -8.20 -3.56 26.90
C LEU A 245 -6.84 -3.31 27.60
N PRO A 246 -6.37 -4.26 28.42
CA PRO A 246 -4.98 -4.70 28.28
C PRO A 246 -4.85 -5.55 27.00
N THR A 247 -3.67 -5.54 26.36
CA THR A 247 -3.22 -6.50 25.33
C THR A 247 -3.87 -6.50 23.92
N ALA A 248 -3.92 -5.36 23.21
CA ALA A 248 -4.06 -5.39 21.75
C ALA A 248 -3.06 -4.45 21.04
N SER A 249 -2.33 -5.02 20.09
CA SER A 249 -1.18 -4.44 19.37
C SER A 249 -1.49 -3.10 18.67
N PRO A 250 -0.61 -2.08 18.76
CA PRO A 250 -0.86 -0.71 18.29
C PRO A 250 -0.80 -0.51 16.75
N LEU A 251 -0.61 -1.57 15.96
CA LEU A 251 -0.34 -1.48 14.52
C LEU A 251 -1.57 -1.21 13.63
N ILE A 252 -2.78 -1.55 14.10
CA ILE A 252 -3.97 -1.62 13.22
C ILE A 252 -4.83 -0.33 13.25
N LEU A 253 -4.57 0.59 14.20
CA LEU A 253 -5.28 1.87 14.32
C LEU A 253 -4.50 3.06 13.71
N SER A 254 -3.49 2.77 12.88
CA SER A 254 -2.57 3.76 12.31
C SER A 254 -3.21 4.72 11.29
N PRO A 255 -4.12 4.33 10.36
CA PRO A 255 -4.50 5.23 9.25
C PRO A 255 -5.29 6.46 9.73
N LEU A 256 -6.32 6.26 10.56
CA LEU A 256 -7.13 7.36 11.10
C LEU A 256 -6.40 8.22 12.14
N THR A 257 -5.36 7.67 12.77
CA THR A 257 -4.58 8.41 13.76
C THR A 257 -3.52 9.29 13.08
N VAL A 258 -2.97 8.92 11.93
CA VAL A 258 -2.01 9.77 11.19
C VAL A 258 -2.65 11.07 10.69
N LEU A 259 -3.90 11.04 10.22
CA LEU A 259 -4.63 12.22 9.74
C LEU A 259 -4.90 13.27 10.85
N LYS A 260 -5.11 12.84 12.11
CA LYS A 260 -5.25 13.75 13.26
C LYS A 260 -3.91 14.21 13.87
N LYS A 261 -2.80 13.52 13.58
CA LYS A 261 -1.46 13.79 14.15
C LYS A 261 -0.75 14.99 13.51
N HIS A 262 -0.94 15.20 12.20
CA HIS A 262 -0.25 16.26 11.46
C HIS A 262 -0.74 17.68 11.81
N SER A 263 -2.03 17.86 12.12
CA SER A 263 -2.58 19.16 12.57
C SER A 263 -2.15 19.54 13.99
N ALA A 264 -1.86 18.57 14.87
CA ALA A 264 -1.48 18.83 16.26
C ALA A 264 -0.02 19.30 16.41
N THR A 265 0.85 18.95 15.47
CA THR A 265 2.30 19.23 15.50
C THR A 265 2.71 20.38 14.59
N LEU A 266 1.84 20.79 13.67
CA LEU A 266 2.02 21.92 12.77
C LEU A 266 2.44 23.23 13.48
N PRO A 267 1.81 23.70 14.57
CA PRO A 267 2.22 24.96 15.21
C PRO A 267 3.62 24.91 15.82
N ILE A 268 4.04 23.74 16.32
CA ILE A 268 5.36 23.54 16.93
C ILE A 268 6.43 23.45 15.83
N THR A 269 6.13 22.71 14.76
CA THR A 269 7.00 22.62 13.57
C THR A 269 7.23 24.00 12.96
N PHE A 270 6.18 24.82 12.89
CA PHE A 270 6.27 26.20 12.42
C PHE A 270 7.23 27.03 13.28
N LYS A 271 7.12 26.95 14.61
CA LYS A 271 8.03 27.64 15.54
C LYS A 271 9.49 27.20 15.36
N CYS A 272 9.74 25.88 15.32
CA CYS A 272 11.08 25.33 15.13
C CYS A 272 11.72 25.77 13.80
N LEU A 273 10.94 25.82 12.71
CA LEU A 273 11.48 26.25 11.41
C LEU A 273 11.84 27.73 11.35
N LEU A 274 11.07 28.60 12.02
CA LEU A 274 11.35 30.04 12.06
C LEU A 274 12.50 30.39 13.01
N GLU A 275 12.50 29.82 14.21
CA GLU A 275 13.43 30.19 15.28
C GLU A 275 14.76 29.43 15.18
N ASN A 276 14.74 28.13 14.89
CA ASN A 276 15.96 27.30 14.92
C ASN A 276 16.61 27.15 13.53
N ASN A 277 15.81 27.14 12.46
CA ASN A 277 16.30 26.94 11.08
C ASN A 277 16.20 28.19 10.20
N HIS A 278 15.71 29.31 10.73
CA HIS A 278 15.61 30.62 10.06
C HIS A 278 14.99 30.58 8.65
N VAL A 279 13.94 29.75 8.47
CA VAL A 279 13.22 29.65 7.19
C VAL A 279 12.31 30.87 7.00
N ASP A 280 12.19 31.39 5.77
CA ASP A 280 11.30 32.52 5.46
C ASP A 280 9.84 32.16 5.79
N ARG A 281 9.18 33.06 6.52
CA ARG A 281 7.82 32.86 7.02
C ARG A 281 6.79 32.67 5.91
N ARG A 282 7.01 33.24 4.72
CA ARG A 282 6.15 33.07 3.54
C ARG A 282 6.20 31.64 3.03
N VAL A 283 7.41 31.06 2.95
CA VAL A 283 7.60 29.67 2.50
C VAL A 283 7.03 28.70 3.53
N ALA A 284 7.33 28.90 4.82
CA ALA A 284 6.85 28.00 5.87
C ALA A 284 5.31 27.98 5.98
N ARG A 285 4.63 29.12 5.79
CA ARG A 285 3.16 29.22 5.84
C ARG A 285 2.45 28.52 4.68
N PHE A 286 3.11 28.43 3.53
CA PHE A 286 2.56 27.75 2.37
C PHE A 286 2.87 26.26 2.39
N VAL A 287 4.14 25.89 2.61
CA VAL A 287 4.62 24.51 2.47
C VAL A 287 4.14 23.61 3.62
N LEU A 288 4.15 24.07 4.87
CA LEU A 288 3.81 23.20 6.01
C LEU A 288 2.35 22.72 6.00
N PRO A 289 1.33 23.57 5.80
CA PRO A 289 -0.07 23.11 5.78
C PRO A 289 -0.38 22.19 4.59
N VAL A 290 0.23 22.46 3.44
CA VAL A 290 0.07 21.64 2.23
C VAL A 290 0.79 20.30 2.38
N GLY A 291 2.02 20.31 2.90
CA GLY A 291 2.80 19.10 3.17
C GLY A 291 2.16 18.22 4.24
N ALA A 292 1.52 18.82 5.25
CA ALA A 292 0.88 18.07 6.32
C ALA A 292 -0.33 17.22 5.87
N THR A 293 -0.97 17.58 4.76
CA THR A 293 -2.14 16.86 4.22
C THR A 293 -1.79 15.98 3.04
N ILE A 294 -0.81 16.37 2.22
CA ILE A 294 -0.47 15.67 0.98
C ILE A 294 0.73 14.73 1.16
N ASN A 295 1.73 15.10 1.97
CA ASN A 295 2.98 14.36 2.06
C ASN A 295 2.94 13.29 3.16
N MET A 296 2.51 12.09 2.80
CA MET A 296 2.42 10.93 3.70
C MET A 296 3.39 9.79 3.35
N ASP A 297 4.69 10.10 3.22
CA ASP A 297 5.72 9.13 2.82
C ASP A 297 5.75 7.86 3.69
N GLY A 298 5.61 8.03 5.01
CA GLY A 298 5.61 6.90 5.95
C GLY A 298 4.39 5.99 5.83
N THR A 299 3.23 6.57 5.51
CA THR A 299 1.99 5.79 5.26
C THR A 299 2.11 5.04 3.94
N ALA A 300 2.62 5.69 2.89
CA ALA A 300 2.82 5.07 1.59
C ALA A 300 3.79 3.86 1.66
N LEU A 301 4.91 4.01 2.38
CA LEU A 301 5.84 2.90 2.60
C LEU A 301 5.17 1.75 3.36
N TYR A 302 4.42 2.05 4.42
CA TYR A 302 3.69 1.04 5.18
C TYR A 302 2.66 0.31 4.33
N GLU A 303 1.83 1.03 3.57
CA GLU A 303 0.78 0.44 2.72
C GLU A 303 1.38 -0.46 1.63
N ALA A 304 2.44 -0.01 0.95
CA ALA A 304 3.12 -0.80 -0.08
C ALA A 304 3.71 -2.10 0.50
N VAL A 305 4.45 -2.01 1.61
CA VAL A 305 5.06 -3.19 2.25
C VAL A 305 3.99 -4.13 2.82
N ALA A 306 2.90 -3.60 3.37
CA ALA A 306 1.78 -4.38 3.89
C ALA A 306 1.08 -5.17 2.77
N ALA A 307 0.79 -4.53 1.63
CA ALA A 307 0.14 -5.17 0.49
C ALA A 307 0.99 -6.32 -0.05
N ILE A 308 2.30 -6.10 -0.23
CA ILE A 308 3.25 -7.14 -0.68
C ILE A 308 3.33 -8.28 0.34
N PHE A 309 3.41 -7.96 1.63
CA PHE A 309 3.45 -8.97 2.68
C PHE A 309 2.18 -9.84 2.71
N ILE A 310 1.00 -9.25 2.57
CA ILE A 310 -0.27 -9.99 2.50
C ILE A 310 -0.29 -10.93 1.28
N ALA A 311 0.21 -10.48 0.12
CA ALA A 311 0.32 -11.34 -1.05
C ALA A 311 1.25 -12.53 -0.79
N GLN A 312 2.41 -12.30 -0.17
CA GLN A 312 3.37 -13.35 0.19
C GLN A 312 2.82 -14.34 1.22
N VAL A 313 2.07 -13.89 2.23
CA VAL A 313 1.47 -14.77 3.24
C VAL A 313 0.40 -15.67 2.63
N ASN A 314 -0.31 -15.20 1.61
CA ASN A 314 -1.33 -15.96 0.90
C ASN A 314 -0.79 -16.73 -0.32
N ASN A 315 0.55 -16.79 -0.52
CA ASN A 315 1.21 -17.42 -1.66
C ASN A 315 0.73 -16.93 -3.04
N TYR A 316 0.36 -15.65 -3.14
CA TYR A 316 0.05 -15.02 -4.42
C TYR A 316 1.33 -14.46 -5.05
N GLU A 317 1.62 -14.91 -6.26
CA GLU A 317 2.67 -14.31 -7.09
C GLU A 317 2.16 -13.00 -7.69
N LEU A 318 2.84 -11.90 -7.37
CA LEU A 318 2.53 -10.58 -7.90
C LEU A 318 3.20 -10.40 -9.26
N ASP A 319 2.40 -10.16 -10.30
CA ASP A 319 2.92 -9.75 -11.61
C ASP A 319 3.46 -8.31 -11.53
N PHE A 320 4.36 -7.96 -12.45
CA PHE A 320 4.91 -6.60 -12.57
C PHE A 320 3.80 -5.54 -12.68
N GLY A 321 2.70 -5.87 -13.39
CA GLY A 321 1.57 -4.95 -13.49
C GLY A 321 0.85 -4.69 -12.15
N GLN A 322 0.79 -5.69 -11.28
CA GLN A 322 0.20 -5.56 -9.94
C GLN A 322 1.12 -4.75 -9.02
N ILE A 323 2.44 -4.92 -9.13
CA ILE A 323 3.41 -4.14 -8.35
C ILE A 323 3.34 -2.65 -8.70
N ILE A 324 3.13 -2.28 -9.98
CA ILE A 324 2.94 -0.87 -10.38
C ILE A 324 1.62 -0.30 -9.85
N THR A 325 0.60 -1.16 -9.69
CA THR A 325 -0.73 -0.72 -9.26
C THR A 325 -0.80 -0.49 -7.74
N ILE A 326 0.01 -1.22 -6.97
CA ILE A 326 0.23 -1.03 -5.52
C ILE A 326 1.04 0.24 -5.29
#